data_AF-X0HJV9-F1
#
_entry.id   AF-X0HJV9-F1
#
_cell.length_a   1.000
_cell.length_b   1.000
_cell.length_c   1.000
_cell.angle_alpha   90.00
_cell.angle_beta   90.00
_cell.angle_gamma   90.00
#
_symmetry.space_group_name_H-M   'P 1'
#
loop_
_entity.id
_entity.type
_entity.pdbx_description
1 polymer ?
#
loop_
_entity_poly.entity_id
_entity_poly.type
_entity_poly.pdbx_seq_one_letter_code
_entity_poly.pdbx_strand_id
1 'polypeptide(L)'
;MPPSKNRAERVETDVLLAIKPEHLENIISREKNHEYRKYRLKDGVSRLWLYETGSGGGRSSITYIAVITPNTRHEPGFVPTEPFGIGNEDFNAGLKESKYG
;
A
#
# COMPACT_ATOMS: atom_id res chain seq x y z
N MET A 1 16.42 -23.79 27.88
CA MET A 1 15.44 -24.39 26.96
C MET A 1 15.86 -24.06 25.53
N PRO A 2 16.00 -25.05 24.63
CA PRO A 2 16.23 -24.75 23.22
C PRO A 2 14.94 -24.19 22.58
N PRO A 3 15.04 -23.29 21.58
CA PRO A 3 13.86 -22.79 20.87
C PRO A 3 13.16 -23.95 20.13
N SER A 4 11.82 -23.98 20.19
CA SER A 4 11.03 -25.05 19.59
C SER A 4 11.14 -25.00 18.05
N LYS A 5 11.28 -26.17 17.42
CA LYS A 5 11.51 -26.35 15.98
C LYS A 5 10.26 -26.18 15.09
N ASN A 6 9.13 -25.71 15.62
CA ASN A 6 7.84 -25.67 14.92
C ASN A 6 7.33 -24.25 14.66
N ARG A 7 8.21 -23.32 14.26
CA ARG A 7 7.75 -22.01 13.80
C ARG A 7 7.44 -22.09 12.32
N ALA A 8 6.19 -21.82 11.95
CA ALA A 8 5.83 -21.64 10.55
C ALA A 8 6.76 -20.61 9.91
N GLU A 9 7.17 -20.87 8.67
CA GLU A 9 8.01 -19.94 7.92
C GLU A 9 7.29 -18.59 7.79
N ARG A 10 8.06 -17.51 7.89
CA ARG A 10 7.49 -16.17 7.79
C ARG A 10 7.04 -15.92 6.35
N VAL A 11 5.79 -15.50 6.19
CA VAL A 11 5.29 -15.03 4.89
C VAL A 11 5.85 -13.63 4.63
N GLU A 12 6.73 -13.52 3.64
CA GLU A 12 7.38 -12.26 3.24
C GLU A 12 6.67 -11.57 2.06
N THR A 13 5.75 -12.27 1.39
CA THR A 13 5.02 -11.76 0.21
C THR A 13 3.83 -10.89 0.57
N ASP A 14 3.46 -10.84 1.85
CA ASP A 14 2.22 -10.27 2.35
C ASP A 14 2.50 -9.25 3.43
N VAL A 15 1.82 -8.10 3.36
CA VAL A 15 1.90 -7.07 4.41
C VAL A 15 0.51 -6.60 4.79
N LEU A 16 0.33 -6.28 6.07
CA LEU A 16 -0.86 -5.60 6.58
C LEU A 16 -0.63 -4.09 6.53
N LEU A 17 -1.55 -3.37 5.88
CA LEU A 17 -1.47 -1.93 5.70
C LEU A 17 -2.71 -1.26 6.28
N ALA A 18 -2.53 -0.44 7.32
CA ALA A 18 -3.60 0.43 7.81
C ALA A 18 -3.87 1.55 6.80
N ILE A 19 -5.13 1.77 6.45
CA ILE A 19 -5.57 2.75 5.46
C ILE A 19 -6.84 3.45 5.96
N LYS A 20 -6.95 4.76 5.73
CA LYS A 20 -8.16 5.51 6.11
C LYS A 20 -9.32 5.23 5.15
N PRO A 21 -10.58 5.32 5.61
CA PRO A 21 -11.75 5.01 4.78
C PRO A 21 -11.78 5.76 3.46
N GLU A 22 -11.48 7.06 3.45
CA GLU A 22 -11.48 7.90 2.25
C GLU A 22 -10.43 7.47 1.22
N HIS A 23 -9.28 6.94 1.66
CA HIS A 23 -8.26 6.43 0.75
C HIS A 23 -8.59 5.02 0.27
N LEU A 24 -9.20 4.20 1.13
CA LEU A 24 -9.64 2.86 0.76
C LEU A 24 -10.73 2.93 -0.31
N GLU A 25 -11.70 3.83 -0.17
CA GLU A 25 -12.76 4.05 -1.16
C GLU A 25 -12.16 4.41 -2.53
N ASN A 26 -11.23 5.36 -2.58
CA ASN A 26 -10.54 5.73 -3.82
C ASN A 26 -9.71 4.59 -4.43
N ILE A 27 -9.15 3.69 -3.61
CA ILE A 27 -8.43 2.51 -4.10
C ILE A 27 -9.42 1.50 -4.71
N ILE A 28 -10.58 1.30 -4.07
CA ILE A 28 -11.63 0.38 -4.54
C ILE A 28 -12.25 0.89 -5.85
N SER A 29 -12.51 2.19 -5.95
CA SER A 29 -13.01 2.85 -7.17
C SER A 29 -11.97 2.91 -8.29
N ARG A 30 -10.70 2.53 -8.00
CA ARG A 30 -9.52 2.61 -8.88
C ARG A 30 -9.11 4.03 -9.26
N GLU A 31 -9.71 5.06 -8.66
CA GLU A 31 -9.31 6.46 -8.86
C GLU A 31 -7.95 6.75 -8.22
N LYS A 32 -7.60 6.03 -7.14
CA LYS A 32 -6.25 6.02 -6.58
C LYS A 32 -5.56 4.71 -6.97
N ASN A 33 -4.64 4.79 -7.93
CA ASN A 33 -3.92 3.63 -8.46
C ASN A 33 -2.54 3.38 -7.82
N HIS A 34 -2.03 4.32 -7.02
CA HIS A 34 -0.80 4.18 -6.22
C HIS A 34 -1.02 4.65 -4.78
N GLU A 35 -0.41 3.98 -3.80
CA GLU A 35 -0.49 4.31 -2.38
C GLU A 35 0.88 4.75 -1.87
N TYR A 36 0.96 5.94 -1.26
CA TYR A 36 2.22 6.60 -0.98
C TYR A 36 2.65 6.42 0.48
N ARG A 37 3.89 5.99 0.71
CA ARG A 37 4.46 5.79 2.07
C ARG A 37 5.88 6.33 2.22
N LYS A 38 6.20 6.83 3.42
CA LYS A 38 7.57 7.26 3.80
C LYS A 38 8.60 6.11 3.79
N TYR A 39 8.14 4.86 3.74
CA TYR A 39 8.96 3.66 3.69
C TYR A 39 8.69 2.86 2.41
N ARG A 40 9.72 2.16 1.94
CA ARG A 40 9.63 1.23 0.81
C ARG A 40 9.27 -0.16 1.34
N LEU A 41 8.31 -0.82 0.70
CA LEU A 41 8.06 -2.24 0.97
C LEU A 41 9.22 -3.08 0.43
N LYS A 42 9.53 -4.18 1.10
CA LYS A 42 10.55 -5.13 0.67
C LYS A 42 10.23 -5.68 -0.72
N ASP A 43 11.26 -5.89 -1.53
CA ASP A 43 11.12 -6.58 -2.81
C ASP A 43 10.54 -7.99 -2.61
N GLY A 44 9.63 -8.39 -3.49
CA GLY A 44 8.88 -9.64 -3.38
C GLY A 44 7.54 -9.53 -2.63
N VAL A 45 7.24 -8.42 -1.95
CA VAL A 45 5.88 -8.17 -1.44
C VAL A 45 4.93 -8.01 -2.63
N SER A 46 3.88 -8.83 -2.68
CA SER A 46 2.91 -8.89 -3.78
C SER A 46 1.47 -8.68 -3.32
N ARG A 47 1.18 -8.77 -2.02
CA ARG A 47 -0.18 -8.63 -1.45
C ARG A 47 -0.21 -7.65 -0.29
N LEU A 48 -1.09 -6.65 -0.39
CA LEU A 48 -1.38 -5.70 0.66
C LEU A 48 -2.75 -6.04 1.25
N TRP A 49 -2.78 -6.50 2.49
CA TRP A 49 -4.00 -6.67 3.26
C TRP A 49 -4.40 -5.31 3.82
N LEU A 50 -5.51 -4.76 3.37
CA LEU A 50 -5.92 -3.39 3.70
C LEU A 50 -6.80 -3.41 4.94
N TYR A 51 -6.24 -2.94 6.06
CA TYR A 51 -6.97 -2.71 7.30
C TYR A 51 -7.57 -1.31 7.27
N GLU A 52 -8.89 -1.24 7.14
CA GLU A 52 -9.63 0.01 7.19
C GLU A 52 -9.65 0.54 8.64
N THR A 53 -9.05 1.70 8.87
CA THR A 53 -8.98 2.29 10.21
C THR A 53 -10.35 2.82 10.66
N GLY A 54 -10.66 2.73 11.96
CA GLY A 54 -11.91 3.29 12.51
C GLY A 54 -11.98 4.82 12.58
N SER A 55 -10.85 5.53 12.44
CA SER A 55 -10.86 6.99 12.39
C SER A 55 -11.67 7.48 11.19
N GLY A 56 -12.59 8.42 11.40
CA GLY A 56 -13.47 8.91 10.34
C GLY A 56 -14.70 8.03 10.07
N GLY A 57 -15.04 7.09 10.96
CA GLY A 57 -16.24 6.24 10.82
C GLY A 57 -16.02 4.92 10.08
N GLY A 58 -14.76 4.51 9.90
CA GLY A 58 -14.40 3.28 9.21
C GLY A 58 -14.66 1.99 10.00
N ARG A 59 -14.52 0.86 9.30
CA ARG A 59 -14.93 -0.47 9.81
C ARG A 59 -13.97 -1.14 10.80
N SER A 60 -12.77 -0.60 11.04
CA SER A 60 -11.76 -1.22 11.91
C SER A 60 -11.49 -2.70 11.59
N SER A 61 -11.47 -3.05 10.30
CA SER A 61 -11.40 -4.44 9.83
C SER A 61 -10.64 -4.55 8.51
N ILE A 62 -10.18 -5.76 8.20
CA ILE A 62 -9.60 -6.06 6.90
C ILE A 62 -10.73 -6.42 5.94
N THR A 63 -10.90 -5.64 4.90
CA THR A 63 -12.02 -5.79 3.95
C THR A 63 -11.55 -6.09 2.53
N TYR A 64 -10.30 -5.74 2.18
CA TYR A 64 -9.75 -5.91 0.84
C TYR A 64 -8.30 -6.37 0.86
N ILE A 65 -7.90 -7.02 -0.23
CA ILE A 65 -6.51 -7.33 -0.54
C ILE A 65 -6.19 -6.67 -1.88
N ALA A 66 -5.18 -5.79 -1.91
CA ALA A 66 -4.62 -5.28 -3.15
C ALA A 66 -3.45 -6.17 -3.60
N VAL A 67 -3.42 -6.53 -4.87
CA VAL A 67 -2.31 -7.24 -5.49
C VAL A 67 -1.45 -6.22 -6.23
N ILE A 68 -0.16 -6.22 -5.95
CA ILE A 68 0.82 -5.33 -6.58
C ILE A 68 1.85 -6.14 -7.35
N THR A 69 2.23 -5.65 -8.52
CA THR A 69 3.28 -6.26 -9.33
C THR A 69 4.63 -5.63 -8.98
N PRO A 70 5.77 -6.28 -9.29
CA PRO A 70 7.08 -5.67 -9.08
C PRO A 70 7.25 -4.28 -9.72
N ASN A 71 6.56 -4.04 -10.85
CA ASN A 71 6.64 -2.80 -11.61
C ASN A 71 5.72 -1.68 -11.09
N THR A 72 4.92 -1.93 -10.04
CA THR A 72 4.02 -0.92 -9.45
C THR A 72 4.75 0.04 -8.50
N ARG A 73 6.02 -0.25 -8.16
CA ARG A 73 6.79 0.50 -7.16
C ARG A 73 7.53 1.65 -7.81
N HIS A 74 7.33 2.86 -7.31
CA HIS A 74 7.92 4.06 -7.91
C HIS A 74 8.50 5.02 -6.88
N GLU A 75 9.44 5.84 -7.34
CA GLU A 75 9.95 7.01 -6.63
C GLU A 75 9.34 8.27 -7.25
N PRO A 76 9.38 9.44 -6.57
CA PRO A 76 8.92 10.70 -7.14
C PRO A 76 9.54 10.96 -8.52
N GLY A 77 8.69 11.23 -9.50
CA GLY A 77 9.04 11.51 -10.89
C GLY A 77 8.81 10.31 -11.82
N PHE A 78 8.56 9.13 -11.27
CA PHE A 78 8.44 7.88 -12.03
C PHE A 78 7.07 7.21 -11.98
N VAL A 79 6.09 7.77 -11.24
CA VAL A 79 4.73 7.22 -11.23
C VAL A 79 4.04 7.55 -12.56
N PRO A 80 3.46 6.57 -13.28
CA PRO A 80 2.69 6.85 -14.49
C PRO A 80 1.51 7.80 -14.20
N THR A 81 1.37 8.85 -15.01
CA THR A 81 0.22 9.77 -14.94
C THR A 81 -0.96 9.31 -15.78
N GLU A 82 -0.74 8.32 -16.67
CA GLU A 82 -1.78 7.69 -17.47
C GLU A 82 -1.78 6.16 -17.25
N PRO A 83 -2.94 5.54 -16.90
CA PRO A 83 -4.21 6.20 -16.61
C PRO A 83 -4.14 7.09 -15.36
N PHE A 84 -4.99 8.13 -15.33
CA PHE A 84 -5.09 9.06 -14.21
C PHE A 84 -5.17 8.33 -12.85
N GLY A 85 -4.43 8.87 -11.88
CA GLY A 85 -4.45 8.40 -10.49
C GLY A 85 -4.33 9.57 -9.52
N ILE A 86 -5.20 9.57 -8.49
CA ILE A 86 -5.24 10.61 -7.47
C ILE A 86 -3.87 10.75 -6.79
N GLY A 87 -3.27 11.93 -6.99
CA GLY A 87 -2.01 12.33 -6.37
C GLY A 87 -0.75 11.88 -7.10
N ASN A 88 -0.83 11.29 -8.31
CA ASN A 88 0.34 10.88 -9.10
C ASN A 88 1.21 12.08 -9.48
N GLU A 89 0.59 13.15 -10.02
CA GLU A 89 1.32 14.38 -10.37
C GLU A 89 1.92 15.06 -9.15
N ASP A 90 1.14 15.25 -8.08
CA ASP A 90 1.63 15.81 -6.81
C ASP A 90 2.84 15.03 -6.27
N PHE A 91 2.76 13.70 -6.28
CA PHE A 91 3.84 12.84 -5.80
C PHE A 91 5.08 12.98 -6.71
N ASN A 92 4.89 12.99 -8.03
CA ASN A 92 5.97 13.19 -8.97
C ASN A 92 6.64 14.57 -8.85
N ALA A 93 5.86 15.60 -8.50
CA ALA A 93 6.36 16.94 -8.23
C ALA A 93 7.02 17.09 -6.85
N GLY A 94 7.08 16.03 -6.04
CA GLY A 94 7.65 16.06 -4.69
C GLY A 94 6.79 16.82 -3.66
N LEU A 95 5.51 17.04 -3.95
CA LEU A 95 4.57 17.76 -3.08
C LEU A 95 3.96 16.87 -1.99
N LYS A 96 4.23 15.57 -2.01
CA LYS A 96 3.87 14.62 -0.95
C LYS A 96 5.09 14.38 -0.06
N GLU A 97 4.88 14.21 1.25
CA GLU A 97 5.95 13.81 2.18
C GLU A 97 6.45 12.36 2.00
N SER A 98 6.00 11.68 0.94
CA SER A 98 6.35 10.31 0.62
C SER A 98 7.49 10.25 -0.39
N LYS A 99 8.35 9.24 -0.28
CA LYS A 99 9.41 8.93 -1.26
C LYS A 99 9.10 7.69 -2.09
N TYR A 100 8.02 6.99 -1.78
CA TYR A 100 7.66 5.73 -2.43
C TYR A 100 6.18 5.73 -2.80
N GLY A 101 5.88 5.21 -3.99
CA GLY A 101 4.55 4.95 -4.54
C GLY A 101 4.40 3.51 -5.00
#